data_AF-A0A5A7TD06-F1
#
_entry.id   AF-A0A5A7TD06-F1
#
_cell.length_a   1.000
_cell.length_b   1.000
_cell.length_c   1.000
_cell.angle_alpha   90.00
_cell.angle_beta   90.00
_cell.angle_gamma   90.00
#
_symmetry.space_group_name_H-M   'P 1'
#
loop_
_entity.id
_entity.type
_entity.pdbx_description
1 polymer ?
#
loop_
_entity_poly.entity_id
_entity_poly.type
_entity_poly.pdbx_seq_one_letter_code
_entity_poly.pdbx_strand_id
1 'polypeptide(L)'
;MAKLLVKYNINHRVATAYHPQTNGQAEVSNREMKKILEKMVTFFRKDWADHLGSTLWTYRNKYKTPLEMSRYALDFGKACNLPIKLEHKVLWVCKKLNFDNHDIEEAKLLQLHEFQQWRS
;
A
#
# COMPACT_ATOMS: atom_id res chain seq x y z
N MET A 1 -10.49 25.72 7.78
CA MET A 1 -9.99 24.61 8.62
C MET A 1 -10.64 24.55 10.00
N ALA A 2 -10.59 25.61 10.83
CA ALA A 2 -11.15 25.58 12.20
C ALA A 2 -12.61 25.11 12.29
N LYS A 3 -13.49 25.58 11.39
CA LYS A 3 -14.90 25.15 11.34
C LYS A 3 -15.09 23.65 11.03
N LEU A 4 -14.21 23.05 10.23
CA LEU A 4 -14.28 21.62 9.90
C LEU A 4 -13.76 20.75 11.05
N LEU A 5 -12.71 21.19 11.73
CA LEU A 5 -12.15 20.48 12.88
C LEU A 5 -13.16 20.37 14.03
N VAL A 6 -13.88 21.46 14.31
CA VAL A 6 -14.96 21.46 15.31
C VAL A 6 -16.12 20.55 14.87
N LYS A 7 -16.50 20.58 13.59
CA LYS A 7 -17.58 19.73 13.05
C LYS A 7 -17.29 18.23 13.23
N TYR A 8 -16.05 17.80 13.02
CA TYR A 8 -15.65 16.39 13.14
C TYR A 8 -15.03 16.04 14.50
N ASN A 9 -15.09 16.97 15.46
CA ASN A 9 -14.51 16.80 16.79
C ASN A 9 -13.01 16.41 16.77
N ILE A 10 -12.26 16.94 15.79
CA ILE A 10 -10.84 16.65 15.60
C ILE A 10 -10.02 17.67 16.39
N ASN A 11 -9.27 17.18 17.39
CA ASN A 11 -8.29 18.00 18.09
C ASN A 11 -7.00 18.12 17.26
N HIS A 12 -6.83 19.29 16.63
CA HIS A 12 -5.68 19.55 15.77
C HIS A 12 -4.45 19.98 16.58
N ARG A 13 -3.44 19.12 16.63
CA ARG A 13 -2.14 19.40 17.27
C ARG A 13 -1.15 19.91 16.23
N VAL A 14 -0.64 21.13 16.43
CA VAL A 14 0.34 21.76 15.54
C VAL A 14 1.72 21.70 16.19
N ALA A 15 2.71 21.21 15.45
CA ALA A 15 4.10 21.31 15.88
C ALA A 15 4.58 22.76 15.73
N THR A 16 5.37 23.24 16.70
CA THR A 16 5.98 24.57 16.65
C THR A 16 6.90 24.68 15.43
N ALA A 17 6.93 25.85 14.79
CA ALA A 17 7.87 26.11 13.70
C ALA A 17 9.31 25.80 14.16
N TYR A 18 10.09 25.15 13.31
CA TYR A 18 11.48 24.72 13.58
C TYR A 18 11.66 23.70 14.72
N HIS A 19 10.59 23.06 15.21
CA HIS A 19 10.67 21.94 16.16
C HIS A 19 10.09 20.63 15.57
N PRO A 20 10.83 19.98 14.64
CA PRO A 20 10.37 18.77 13.93
C PRO A 20 10.16 17.55 14.84
N GLN A 21 10.73 17.57 16.04
CA GLN A 21 10.81 16.41 16.94
C GLN A 21 9.43 15.89 17.39
N THR A 22 8.39 16.72 17.36
CA THR A 22 7.01 16.33 17.70
C THR A 22 6.37 15.37 16.70
N ASN A 23 6.91 15.25 15.47
CA ASN A 23 6.32 14.42 14.41
C ASN A 23 7.31 13.40 13.80
N GLY A 24 8.27 12.92 14.59
CA GLY A 24 9.32 12.01 14.11
C GLY A 24 8.80 10.74 13.42
N GLN A 25 7.66 10.20 13.85
CA GLN A 25 7.07 9.03 13.19
C GLN A 25 6.62 9.34 11.75
N ALA A 26 6.00 10.50 11.51
CA ALA A 26 5.62 10.89 10.16
C ALA A 26 6.85 11.21 9.31
N GLU A 27 7.92 11.77 9.88
CA GLU A 27 9.17 12.03 9.17
C GLU A 27 9.83 10.74 8.68
N VAL A 28 9.94 9.73 9.55
CA VAL A 28 10.48 8.41 9.18
C VAL A 28 9.62 7.77 8.09
N SER A 29 8.29 7.77 8.25
CA SER A 29 7.37 7.24 7.24
C SER A 29 7.49 7.97 5.90
N ASN A 30 7.58 9.30 5.91
CA ASN A 30 7.74 10.11 4.71
C ASN A 30 9.09 9.83 4.02
N ARG A 31 10.16 9.64 4.79
CA ARG A 31 11.48 9.29 4.24
C ARG A 31 11.47 7.94 3.53
N GLU A 32 10.77 6.96 4.09
CA GLU A 32 10.64 5.63 3.48
C GLU A 32 9.77 5.65 2.22
N MET A 33 8.64 6.36 2.23
CA MET A 33 7.81 6.54 1.05
C MET A 33 8.55 7.26 -0.08
N LYS A 34 9.34 8.30 0.24
CA LYS A 34 10.21 8.98 -0.73
C LYS A 34 11.22 8.02 -1.37
N LYS A 35 11.90 7.19 -0.59
CA LYS A 35 12.84 6.18 -1.11
C LYS A 35 12.18 5.15 -2.05
N ILE A 36 10.91 4.83 -1.83
CA ILE A 36 10.15 3.92 -2.70
C ILE A 36 9.77 4.66 -4.00
N LEU A 37 9.27 5.90 -3.88
CA LEU A 37 8.94 6.74 -5.03
C LEU A 37 10.16 7.00 -5.90
N GLU A 38 11.32 7.32 -5.33
CA GLU A 38 12.57 7.52 -6.06
C GLU A 38 12.98 6.33 -6.92
N LYS A 39 12.59 5.10 -6.53
CA LYS A 39 12.86 3.88 -7.31
C LYS A 39 11.81 3.60 -8.38
N MET A 40 10.57 4.06 -8.18
CA MET A 40 9.45 3.81 -9.10
C MET A 40 9.33 4.89 -10.18
N VAL A 41 9.62 6.13 -9.81
CA VAL A 41 9.53 7.29 -10.69
C VAL A 41 10.67 7.23 -11.70
N THR A 42 10.32 7.23 -12.99
CA THR A 42 11.28 7.22 -14.09
C THR A 42 12.00 8.58 -14.21
N PHE A 43 12.98 8.68 -15.12
CA PHE A 43 13.91 9.81 -15.23
C PHE A 43 13.23 11.20 -15.29
N PHE A 44 11.99 11.29 -15.75
CA PHE A 44 11.29 12.55 -15.99
C PHE A 44 10.46 13.10 -14.82
N ARG A 45 10.33 12.38 -13.69
CA ARG A 45 9.75 12.86 -12.41
C ARG A 45 8.36 13.51 -12.47
N LYS A 46 7.58 13.30 -13.54
CA LYS A 46 6.25 13.92 -13.72
C LYS A 46 5.09 12.97 -13.39
N ASP A 47 5.39 11.69 -13.26
CA ASP A 47 4.50 10.56 -13.05
C ASP A 47 4.39 10.13 -11.56
N TRP A 48 4.92 10.93 -10.63
CA TRP A 48 4.95 10.56 -9.20
C TRP A 48 3.56 10.38 -8.59
N ALA A 49 2.57 11.13 -9.06
CA ALA A 49 1.19 11.04 -8.57
C ALA A 49 0.57 9.68 -8.92
N ASP A 50 0.81 9.19 -10.14
CA ASP A 50 0.32 7.90 -10.62
C ASP A 50 0.97 6.74 -9.86
N HIS A 51 2.22 6.90 -9.44
CA HIS A 51 2.96 5.90 -8.67
C HIS A 51 2.69 5.96 -7.15
N LEU A 52 1.92 6.95 -6.67
CA LEU A 52 1.66 7.12 -5.24
C LEU A 52 0.87 5.95 -4.65
N GLY A 53 -0.11 5.42 -5.39
CA GLY A 53 -0.89 4.25 -4.98
C GLY A 53 -0.01 3.01 -4.79
N SER A 54 0.84 2.71 -5.78
CA SER A 54 1.80 1.60 -5.75
C SER A 54 2.86 1.77 -4.66
N THR A 55 3.30 3.00 -4.41
CA THR A 55 4.23 3.35 -3.32
C THR A 55 3.59 3.06 -1.96
N LEU A 56 2.38 3.55 -1.73
CA LEU A 56 1.68 3.36 -0.46
C LEU A 56 1.41 1.87 -0.20
N TRP A 57 1.04 1.14 -1.25
CA TRP A 57 0.88 -0.30 -1.20
C TRP A 57 2.17 -1.01 -0.77
N THR A 58 3.28 -0.69 -1.44
CA THR A 58 4.60 -1.27 -1.14
C THR A 58 5.03 -0.94 0.29
N TYR A 59 4.84 0.31 0.73
CA TYR A 59 5.15 0.75 2.08
C TYR A 59 4.36 -0.03 3.13
N ARG A 60 3.05 -0.23 2.93
CA ARG A 60 2.18 -0.94 3.87
C ARG A 60 2.49 -2.43 3.96
N ASN A 61 2.87 -3.03 2.84
CA ASN A 61 3.12 -4.48 2.74
C ASN A 61 4.57 -4.88 3.02
N LYS A 62 5.51 -3.92 3.02
CA LYS A 62 6.90 -4.19 3.35
C LYS A 62 7.01 -4.70 4.79
N TYR A 63 7.62 -5.87 4.94
CA TYR A 63 7.96 -6.44 6.24
C TYR A 63 8.93 -5.52 6.98
N LYS A 64 8.66 -5.26 8.27
CA LYS A 64 9.52 -4.47 9.14
C LYS A 64 10.21 -5.41 10.11
N THR A 65 11.48 -5.70 9.87
CA THR A 65 12.29 -6.59 10.72
C THR A 65 12.23 -6.25 12.22
N PRO A 66 12.28 -4.97 12.66
CA PRO A 66 12.19 -4.65 14.08
C PRO A 66 10.80 -4.89 14.70
N LEU A 67 9.76 -4.99 13.88
CA LEU A 67 8.38 -5.24 14.33
C LEU A 67 7.94 -6.68 14.01
N GLU A 68 8.79 -7.46 13.34
CA GLU A 68 8.51 -8.80 12.81
C GLU A 68 7.20 -8.92 12.00
N MET A 69 6.67 -7.81 11.48
CA MET A 69 5.39 -7.77 10.76
C MET A 69 5.34 -6.59 9.77
N SER A 70 4.34 -6.59 8.88
CA SER A 70 4.08 -5.47 7.97
C SER A 70 3.12 -4.46 8.62
N ARG A 71 3.14 -3.20 8.14
CA ARG A 71 2.21 -2.15 8.62
C ARG A 71 0.75 -2.57 8.39
N TYR A 72 0.47 -3.22 7.25
CA TYR A 72 -0.85 -3.77 6.96
C TYR A 72 -1.29 -4.79 8.02
N ALA A 73 -0.39 -5.67 8.45
CA ALA A 73 -0.69 -6.64 9.50
C ALA A 73 -0.98 -5.96 10.85
N LEU A 74 -0.36 -4.82 11.13
CA LEU A 74 -0.61 -4.03 12.33
C LEU A 74 -1.98 -3.36 12.29
N ASP A 75 -2.36 -2.78 11.14
CA ASP A 75 -3.62 -2.06 10.98
C ASP A 75 -4.84 -3.01 10.92
N PHE A 76 -4.69 -4.20 10.32
CA PHE A 76 -5.80 -5.13 10.05
C PHE A 76 -5.71 -6.46 10.83
N GLY A 77 -4.68 -6.66 11.64
CA GLY A 77 -4.46 -7.89 12.43
C GLY A 77 -4.16 -9.14 11.58
N LYS A 78 -3.94 -9.00 10.26
CA LYS A 78 -3.68 -10.11 9.33
C LYS A 78 -2.60 -9.75 8.34
N ALA A 79 -1.68 -10.69 8.07
CA ALA A 79 -0.72 -10.50 6.99
C ALA A 79 -1.44 -10.34 5.64
N CYS A 80 -1.07 -9.32 4.87
CA CYS A 80 -1.56 -9.17 3.50
C CYS A 80 -0.90 -10.26 2.64
N ASN A 81 -1.65 -11.31 2.35
CA ASN A 81 -1.18 -12.43 1.54
C ASN A 81 -1.57 -12.22 0.07
N LEU A 82 -0.93 -11.34 -0.70
CA LEU A 82 -1.20 -11.17 -2.14
C LEU A 82 0.03 -10.58 -2.83
N PRO A 83 0.55 -11.09 -3.98
CA PRO A 83 -0.07 -11.89 -5.05
C PRO A 83 0.37 -13.37 -5.12
N ILE A 84 1.43 -13.80 -4.44
CA ILE A 84 1.90 -15.21 -4.49
C ILE A 84 0.79 -16.21 -4.16
N LYS A 85 -0.10 -15.87 -3.22
CA LYS A 85 -1.21 -16.75 -2.83
C LYS A 85 -2.34 -16.75 -3.86
N LEU A 86 -2.54 -15.66 -4.61
CA LEU A 86 -3.46 -15.62 -5.75
C LEU A 86 -2.85 -16.36 -6.94
N GLU A 87 -1.59 -16.10 -7.29
CA GLU A 87 -0.90 -16.80 -8.36
C GLU A 87 -0.86 -18.30 -8.08
N HIS A 88 -0.55 -18.72 -6.86
CA HIS A 88 -0.56 -20.13 -6.46
C HIS A 88 -1.97 -20.72 -6.44
N LYS A 89 -3.00 -19.98 -6.01
CA LYS A 89 -4.40 -20.45 -6.07
C LYS A 89 -4.88 -20.58 -7.50
N VAL A 90 -4.65 -19.58 -8.35
CA VAL A 90 -5.03 -19.59 -9.76
C VAL A 90 -4.23 -20.69 -10.48
N LEU A 91 -2.91 -20.78 -10.31
CA LEU A 91 -2.10 -21.88 -10.85
C LEU A 91 -2.58 -23.26 -10.40
N TRP A 92 -3.02 -23.41 -9.15
CA TRP A 92 -3.57 -24.66 -8.64
C TRP A 92 -4.94 -25.00 -9.25
N VAL A 93 -5.83 -24.02 -9.37
CA VAL A 93 -7.14 -24.17 -10.04
C VAL A 93 -6.96 -24.47 -11.52
N CYS A 94 -6.04 -23.80 -12.20
CA CYS A 94 -5.76 -23.99 -13.62
C CYS A 94 -5.06 -25.32 -13.91
N LYS A 95 -4.14 -25.78 -13.05
CA LYS A 95 -3.62 -27.16 -13.11
C LYS A 95 -4.69 -28.22 -12.91
N LYS A 96 -5.72 -27.92 -12.11
CA LYS A 96 -6.82 -28.86 -11.83
C LYS A 96 -7.87 -28.87 -12.93
N LEU A 97 -7.99 -27.79 -13.71
CA LEU A 97 -9.02 -27.58 -14.73
C LEU A 97 -8.46 -27.54 -16.17
N ASN A 98 -7.15 -27.73 -16.38
CA ASN A 98 -6.47 -27.73 -17.68
C ASN A 98 -6.70 -26.46 -18.52
N PHE A 99 -6.79 -25.30 -17.88
CA PHE A 99 -6.96 -24.02 -18.58
C PHE A 99 -5.70 -23.59 -19.36
N ASP A 100 -5.90 -22.96 -20.52
CA ASP A 100 -4.83 -22.39 -21.33
C ASP A 100 -4.30 -21.11 -20.68
N ASN A 101 -3.04 -20.75 -20.96
CA ASN A 101 -2.34 -19.64 -20.31
C ASN A 101 -3.08 -18.29 -20.43
N HIS A 102 -3.86 -18.10 -21.50
CA HIS A 102 -4.68 -16.91 -21.71
C HIS A 102 -5.80 -16.79 -20.67
N ASP A 103 -6.52 -17.88 -20.40
CA ASP A 103 -7.61 -17.91 -19.40
C ASP A 103 -7.07 -17.72 -17.97
N ILE A 104 -5.83 -18.18 -17.73
CA ILE A 104 -5.10 -17.97 -16.47
C ILE A 104 -4.85 -16.48 -16.25
N GLU A 105 -4.44 -15.75 -17.29
CA GLU A 105 -4.13 -14.32 -17.21
C GLU A 105 -5.40 -13.49 -16.97
N GLU A 106 -6.49 -13.81 -17.66
CA GLU A 106 -7.78 -13.15 -17.48
C GLU A 106 -8.37 -13.39 -16.08
N ALA A 107 -8.30 -14.62 -15.57
CA ALA A 107 -8.73 -14.94 -14.21
C ALA A 107 -7.89 -14.21 -13.13
N LYS A 108 -6.58 -14.04 -13.35
CA LYS A 108 -5.71 -13.23 -12.47
C LYS A 108 -6.14 -11.77 -12.46
N LEU A 109 -6.41 -11.20 -13.64
CA LEU A 109 -6.85 -9.82 -13.78
C LEU A 109 -8.20 -9.57 -13.10
N LEU A 110 -9.15 -10.49 -13.25
CA LEU A 110 -10.45 -10.43 -12.57
C LEU A 110 -10.33 -10.48 -11.05
N GLN A 111 -9.53 -11.41 -10.50
CA GLN A 111 -9.33 -11.49 -9.04
C GLN A 111 -8.61 -10.25 -8.48
N LEU A 112 -7.66 -9.69 -9.25
CA LEU A 112 -6.99 -8.43 -8.90
C LEU A 112 -7.97 -7.26 -8.96
N HIS A 113 -8.86 -7.23 -9.95
CA HIS A 113 -9.89 -6.21 -10.10
C HIS A 113 -10.90 -6.25 -8.95
N GLU A 114 -11.42 -7.44 -8.61
CA GLU A 114 -12.28 -7.63 -7.43
C GLU A 114 -11.57 -7.12 -6.18
N PHE A 115 -10.32 -7.53 -5.93
CA PHE A 115 -9.58 -7.05 -4.76
C PHE A 115 -9.37 -5.54 -4.74
N GLN A 116 -9.26 -4.89 -5.90
CA GLN A 116 -9.23 -3.43 -5.99
C GLN A 116 -10.60 -2.80 -5.67
N GLN A 117 -11.71 -3.43 -6.06
CA GLN A 117 -13.07 -2.97 -5.70
C GLN A 117 -13.32 -3.03 -4.18
N TRP A 118 -12.85 -4.07 -3.49
CA TRP A 118 -12.93 -4.17 -2.02
C TRP A 118 -12.13 -3.09 -1.27
N ARG A 119 -11.22 -2.39 -1.95
CA ARG A 119 -10.43 -1.29 -1.38
C ARG A 119 -11.07 0.09 -1.57
N SER A 120 -12.12 0.21 -2.40
CA SER A 120 -12.81 1.47 -2.70
C SER A 120 -14.07 1.65 -1.85
#